data_AF-S0EVN3-F1
#
_entry.id   AF-S0EVN3-F1
#
_cell.length_a   1.000
_cell.length_b   1.000
_cell.length_c   1.000
_cell.angle_alpha   90.00
_cell.angle_beta   90.00
_cell.angle_gamma   90.00
#
_symmetry.space_group_name_H-M   'P 1'
#
loop_
_entity.id
_entity.type
_entity.pdbx_description
1 polymer ?
#
loop_
_entity_poly.entity_id
_entity_poly.type
_entity_poly.pdbx_seq_one_letter_code
_entity_poly.pdbx_strand_id
1 'polypeptide(L)'
;MHLQPFACSMTVLSVLSVLWGVVREWVCRIDYHLVYHVGVDQRNKRRARFYFWSVWVALCTTLISLACIARVVDWEIPHEPWQPYLLGILYGLGLWGLTIVALIWLSIGKRASELTLDGETPASVKLVLPKRKK
;
A
#
# COMPACT_ATOMS: atom_id res chain seq x y z
N MET A 1 -14.76 -29.20 -4.89
CA MET A 1 -15.19 -28.26 -3.83
C MET A 1 -14.09 -27.28 -3.37
N HIS A 2 -12.91 -27.20 -4.00
CA HIS A 2 -11.83 -26.25 -3.61
C HIS A 2 -11.89 -24.87 -4.29
N LEU A 3 -12.78 -24.66 -5.28
CA LEU A 3 -12.87 -23.40 -6.02
C LEU A 3 -13.54 -22.26 -5.24
N GLN A 4 -14.44 -22.56 -4.30
CA GLN A 4 -15.17 -21.55 -3.53
C GLN A 4 -14.28 -20.67 -2.63
N PRO A 5 -13.38 -21.20 -1.79
CA PRO A 5 -12.52 -20.37 -0.96
C PRO A 5 -11.55 -19.51 -1.79
N PHE A 6 -11.10 -20.04 -2.93
CA PHE A 6 -10.23 -19.31 -3.86
C PHE A 6 -10.97 -18.17 -4.57
N ALA A 7 -12.19 -18.41 -5.06
CA ALA A 7 -13.01 -17.35 -5.65
C ALA A 7 -13.34 -16.26 -4.62
N CYS A 8 -13.62 -16.64 -3.37
CA CYS A 8 -13.85 -15.71 -2.27
C CYS A 8 -12.63 -14.84 -1.98
N SER A 9 -11.44 -15.44 -1.85
CA SER A 9 -10.20 -14.70 -1.58
C SER A 9 -9.85 -13.73 -2.70
N MET A 10 -10.03 -14.13 -3.96
CA MET A 10 -9.83 -13.26 -5.12
C MET A 10 -10.82 -12.09 -5.14
N THR A 11 -12.09 -12.33 -4.80
CA THR A 11 -13.10 -11.26 -4.74
C THR A 11 -12.76 -10.22 -3.68
N VAL A 12 -12.36 -10.67 -2.49
CA VAL A 12 -11.93 -9.79 -1.39
C VAL A 12 -10.70 -8.98 -1.81
N LEU A 13 -9.70 -9.64 -2.41
CA LEU A 13 -8.51 -8.98 -2.93
C LEU A 13 -8.86 -7.89 -3.95
N SER A 14 -9.73 -8.19 -4.92
CA SER A 14 -10.13 -7.25 -5.96
C SER A 14 -10.87 -6.04 -5.38
N VAL A 15 -11.86 -6.25 -4.51
CA VAL A 15 -12.65 -5.16 -3.90
C VAL A 15 -11.76 -4.23 -3.09
N LEU A 16 -10.90 -4.79 -2.23
CA LEU A 16 -10.00 -3.99 -1.40
C LEU A 16 -8.95 -3.24 -2.23
N SER A 17 -8.45 -3.85 -3.31
CA SER A 17 -7.51 -3.20 -4.23
C SER A 17 -8.14 -2.02 -4.97
N VAL A 18 -9.38 -2.17 -5.44
CA VAL A 18 -10.14 -1.08 -6.07
C VAL A 18 -10.37 0.05 -5.08
N LEU A 19 -10.85 -0.25 -3.87
CA LEU A 19 -11.07 0.74 -2.82
C LEU A 19 -9.78 1.51 -2.49
N TRP A 20 -8.67 0.80 -2.31
CA TRP A 20 -7.37 1.42 -2.06
C TRP A 20 -6.92 2.32 -3.23
N GLY A 21 -7.14 1.88 -4.48
CA GLY A 21 -6.86 2.65 -5.68
C GLY A 21 -7.65 3.97 -5.74
N VAL A 22 -8.95 3.91 -5.46
CA VAL A 22 -9.83 5.10 -5.42
C VAL A 22 -9.35 6.07 -4.34
N VAL A 23 -9.06 5.59 -3.13
CA VAL A 23 -8.56 6.45 -2.05
C VAL A 23 -7.21 7.07 -2.41
N ARG A 24 -6.32 6.29 -3.03
CA ARG A 24 -5.01 6.78 -3.51
C ARG A 24 -5.18 7.91 -4.51
N GLU A 25 -6.08 7.78 -5.48
CA GLU A 25 -6.35 8.83 -6.48
C GLU A 25 -6.90 10.10 -5.83
N TRP A 26 -7.84 9.95 -4.90
CA TRP A 26 -8.40 11.07 -4.13
C TRP A 26 -7.32 11.82 -3.36
N VAL A 27 -6.45 11.11 -2.64
CA VAL A 27 -5.35 11.73 -1.89
C VAL A 27 -4.30 12.39 -2.81
N CYS A 28 -4.14 11.86 -4.03
CA CYS A 28 -3.18 12.35 -5.00
C CYS A 28 -3.72 13.48 -5.90
N ARG A 29 -4.99 13.89 -5.77
CA ARG A 29 -5.53 15.03 -6.52
C ARG A 29 -4.81 16.32 -6.13
N ILE A 30 -4.49 17.12 -7.14
CA ILE A 30 -3.88 18.43 -6.98
C ILE A 30 -5.01 19.44 -6.84
N ASP A 31 -4.95 20.25 -5.79
CA ASP A 31 -5.83 21.41 -5.66
C ASP A 31 -5.38 22.46 -6.69
N TYR A 32 -6.18 22.66 -7.74
CA TYR A 32 -5.87 23.56 -8.87
C TYR A 32 -5.67 25.03 -8.46
N HIS A 33 -5.96 25.37 -7.21
CA HIS A 33 -5.91 26.74 -6.68
C HIS A 33 -4.52 27.14 -6.16
N LEU A 34 -3.56 26.22 -6.05
CA LEU A 34 -2.22 26.48 -5.54
C LEU A 34 -1.19 26.68 -6.67
N VAL A 35 -0.21 27.56 -6.42
CA VAL A 35 0.99 27.71 -7.28
C VAL A 35 1.63 26.33 -7.50
N TYR A 36 1.87 25.97 -8.76
CA TYR A 36 2.25 24.62 -9.20
C TYR A 36 3.36 23.97 -8.34
N HIS A 37 4.43 24.71 -8.04
CA HIS A 37 5.55 24.20 -7.24
C HIS A 37 5.15 23.87 -5.78
N VAL A 38 4.31 24.70 -5.15
CA VAL A 38 3.82 24.48 -3.77
C VAL A 38 2.81 23.34 -3.75
N GLY A 39 1.98 23.22 -4.79
CA GLY A 39 1.02 22.12 -4.94
C GLY A 39 1.69 20.75 -5.10
N VAL A 40 2.81 20.68 -5.83
CA VAL A 40 3.58 19.45 -6.01
C VAL A 40 4.22 18.99 -4.70
N ASP A 41 4.82 19.89 -3.92
CA ASP A 41 5.42 19.55 -2.62
C ASP A 41 4.39 19.06 -1.61
N GLN A 42 3.24 19.73 -1.53
CA GLN A 42 2.14 19.30 -0.65
C GLN A 42 1.57 17.94 -1.08
N ARG A 43 1.42 17.69 -2.39
CA ARG A 43 1.01 16.39 -2.93
C ARG A 43 2.00 15.29 -2.55
N ASN A 44 3.30 15.54 -2.69
CA ASN A 44 4.33 14.57 -2.33
C ASN A 44 4.32 14.23 -0.84
N LYS A 45 4.13 15.22 0.05
CA LYS A 45 3.97 15.00 1.49
C LYS A 45 2.69 14.19 1.81
N ARG A 46 1.54 14.53 1.22
CA ARG A 46 0.28 13.78 1.39
C ARG A 46 0.42 12.34 0.92
N ARG A 47 1.04 12.13 -0.24
CA ARG A 47 1.30 10.80 -0.82
C ARG A 47 2.24 9.97 0.05
N ALA A 48 3.33 10.56 0.57
CA ALA A 48 4.25 9.88 1.46
C ALA A 48 3.57 9.43 2.76
N ARG A 49 2.77 10.30 3.38
CA ARG A 49 1.97 9.95 4.56
C ARG A 49 1.00 8.82 4.25
N PHE A 50 0.27 8.90 3.14
CA PHE A 50 -0.67 7.85 2.74
C PHE A 50 0.00 6.49 2.53
N TYR A 51 1.17 6.45 1.88
CA TYR A 51 1.92 5.20 1.72
C TYR A 51 2.44 4.67 3.05
N PHE A 52 2.96 5.54 3.92
CA PHE A 52 3.40 5.13 5.26
C PHE A 52 2.26 4.48 6.04
N TRP A 53 1.09 5.12 6.10
CA TRP A 53 -0.10 4.56 6.75
C TRP A 53 -0.60 3.29 6.05
N SER A 54 -0.57 3.23 4.72
CA SER A 54 -0.98 2.05 3.95
C SER A 54 -0.11 0.83 4.28
N VAL A 55 1.21 1.01 4.45
CA VAL A 55 2.11 -0.09 4.86
C VAL A 55 1.74 -0.61 6.24
N TRP A 56 1.48 0.27 7.21
CA TRP A 56 1.09 -0.15 8.55
C TRP A 56 -0.25 -0.88 8.56
N VAL A 57 -1.26 -0.34 7.88
CA VAL A 57 -2.56 -1.01 7.75
C VAL A 57 -2.40 -2.37 7.09
N ALA A 58 -1.62 -2.46 6.01
CA ALA A 58 -1.33 -3.71 5.33
C ALA A 58 -0.65 -4.75 6.23
N LEU A 59 0.38 -4.35 6.99
CA LEU A 59 1.08 -5.22 7.95
C LEU A 59 0.17 -5.68 9.10
N CYS A 60 -0.66 -4.79 9.65
CA CYS A 60 -1.62 -5.18 10.67
C CYS A 60 -2.65 -6.17 10.12
N THR A 61 -3.17 -5.91 8.90
CA THR A 61 -4.16 -6.81 8.27
C THR A 61 -3.59 -8.18 7.97
N THR A 62 -2.33 -8.28 7.54
CA THR A 62 -1.67 -9.57 7.29
C THR A 62 -1.41 -10.34 8.58
N LEU A 63 -0.90 -9.68 9.62
CA LEU A 63 -0.63 -10.32 10.91
C LEU A 63 -1.92 -10.81 11.56
N ILE A 64 -2.98 -9.99 11.57
CA ILE A 64 -4.29 -10.38 12.10
C ILE A 64 -4.85 -11.55 11.29
N SER A 65 -4.78 -11.49 9.95
CA SER A 65 -5.22 -12.58 9.10
C SER A 65 -4.47 -13.88 9.41
N LEU A 66 -3.15 -13.86 9.54
CA LEU A 66 -2.33 -15.02 9.87
C LEU A 66 -2.69 -15.59 11.25
N ALA A 67 -2.83 -14.73 12.25
CA ALA A 67 -3.22 -15.13 13.61
C ALA A 67 -4.61 -15.77 13.62
N CYS A 68 -5.59 -15.20 12.89
CA CYS A 68 -6.92 -15.76 12.76
C CYS A 68 -6.90 -17.11 12.03
N ILE A 69 -6.14 -17.25 10.94
CA ILE A 69 -6.02 -18.51 10.21
C ILE A 69 -5.45 -19.60 11.11
N ALA A 70 -4.38 -19.31 11.86
CA ALA A 70 -3.80 -20.27 12.80
C ALA A 70 -4.84 -20.78 13.82
N ARG A 71 -5.64 -19.87 14.38
CA ARG A 71 -6.72 -20.24 15.32
C ARG A 71 -7.88 -21.00 14.69
N VAL A 72 -8.20 -20.73 13.42
CA VAL A 72 -9.27 -21.44 12.69
C VAL A 72 -8.82 -22.84 12.28
N VAL A 73 -7.54 -23.03 11.93
CA VAL A 73 -6.97 -24.33 11.56
C VAL A 73 -6.81 -25.24 12.77
N ASP A 74 -6.44 -24.71 13.94
CA ASP A 74 -6.35 -25.46 15.20
C ASP A 74 -7.72 -25.82 15.79
N TRP A 75 -8.82 -25.39 15.16
CA TRP A 75 -10.15 -25.59 15.69
C TRP A 75 -10.67 -27.00 15.35
N GLU A 76 -10.65 -27.91 16.32
CA GLU A 76 -11.16 -29.30 16.22
C GLU A 76 -12.70 -29.41 16.02
N ILE A 77 -13.39 -28.31 15.69
CA ILE A 77 -14.85 -28.31 15.51
C ILE A 77 -15.21 -28.92 14.15
N PRO A 78 -16.27 -29.74 14.06
CA PRO A 78 -16.76 -30.31 12.80
C PRO A 78 -16.95 -29.21 11.75
N HIS A 79 -16.49 -29.46 10.52
CA HIS A 79 -16.51 -28.51 9.42
C HIS A 79 -17.92 -27.98 9.12
N GLU A 80 -18.26 -26.84 9.70
CA GLU A 80 -19.48 -26.12 9.37
C GLU A 80 -19.38 -25.49 7.98
N PRO A 81 -20.50 -25.39 7.22
CA PRO A 81 -20.48 -24.97 5.82
C PRO A 81 -19.96 -23.54 5.58
N TRP A 82 -19.89 -22.69 6.62
CA TRP A 82 -19.35 -21.32 6.52
C TRP A 82 -17.83 -21.23 6.69
N GLN A 83 -17.16 -22.22 7.29
CA GLN A 83 -15.71 -22.22 7.51
C GLN A 83 -14.86 -21.98 6.24
N PRO A 84 -15.15 -22.60 5.08
CA PRO A 84 -14.37 -22.34 3.86
C PRO A 84 -14.50 -20.90 3.37
N TYR A 85 -15.64 -20.24 3.59
CA TYR A 85 -15.82 -18.83 3.25
C TYR A 85 -15.01 -17.94 4.18
N LEU A 86 -15.01 -18.23 5.49
CA LEU A 86 -14.20 -17.47 6.45
C LEU A 86 -12.71 -17.58 6.12
N LEU A 87 -12.21 -18.79 5.84
CA LEU A 87 -10.83 -19.00 5.42
C LEU A 87 -10.51 -18.23 4.13
N GLY A 88 -11.41 -18.29 3.13
CA GLY A 88 -11.26 -17.51 1.89
C GLY A 88 -11.13 -16.00 2.13
N ILE A 89 -11.96 -15.43 3.01
CA ILE A 89 -11.90 -14.00 3.37
C ILE A 89 -10.57 -13.68 4.05
N LEU A 90 -10.15 -14.49 5.02
CA LEU A 90 -8.88 -14.29 5.73
C LEU A 90 -7.70 -14.37 4.75
N TYR A 91 -7.61 -15.41 3.92
CA TYR A 91 -6.57 -15.50 2.89
C TYR A 91 -6.58 -14.29 1.95
N GLY A 92 -7.75 -13.82 1.53
CA GLY A 92 -7.90 -12.61 0.70
C GLY A 92 -7.34 -11.36 1.38
N LEU A 93 -7.63 -11.16 2.68
CA LEU A 93 -7.11 -10.05 3.48
C LEU A 93 -5.59 -10.11 3.63
N GLY A 94 -5.05 -11.30 3.94
CA GLY A 94 -3.61 -11.51 4.03
C GLY A 94 -2.89 -11.24 2.71
N LEU A 95 -3.39 -11.77 1.60
CA LEU A 95 -2.83 -11.52 0.27
C LEU A 95 -2.93 -10.05 -0.13
N TRP A 96 -4.02 -9.38 0.23
CA TRP A 96 -4.19 -7.95 -0.02
C TRP A 96 -3.13 -7.12 0.69
N GLY A 97 -2.89 -7.37 1.98
CA GLY A 97 -1.84 -6.64 2.71
C GLY A 97 -0.45 -6.87 2.10
N LEU A 98 -0.11 -8.10 1.73
CA LEU A 98 1.18 -8.40 1.07
C LEU A 98 1.32 -7.69 -0.28
N THR A 99 0.25 -7.65 -1.10
CA THR A 99 0.27 -6.96 -2.39
C THR A 99 0.45 -5.46 -2.25
N ILE A 100 -0.19 -4.81 -1.26
CA ILE A 100 0.04 -3.38 -0.98
C ILE A 100 1.49 -3.11 -0.60
N VAL A 101 2.07 -3.91 0.30
CA VAL A 101 3.49 -3.75 0.70
C VAL A 101 4.41 -3.93 -0.52
N ALA A 102 4.19 -4.96 -1.33
CA ALA A 102 4.97 -5.22 -2.54
C ALA A 102 4.86 -4.08 -3.56
N LEU A 103 3.66 -3.54 -3.80
CA LEU A 103 3.44 -2.41 -4.72
C LEU A 103 4.15 -1.15 -4.24
N ILE A 104 4.09 -0.86 -2.93
CA ILE A 104 4.79 0.28 -2.34
C ILE A 104 6.30 0.10 -2.46
N TRP A 105 6.82 -1.10 -2.15
CA TRP A 105 8.24 -1.42 -2.28
C TRP A 105 8.73 -1.27 -3.73
N LEU A 106 7.98 -1.77 -4.71
CA LEU A 106 8.26 -1.58 -6.13
C LEU A 106 8.26 -0.10 -6.53
N SER A 107 7.36 0.71 -5.97
CA SER A 107 7.31 2.15 -6.24
C SER A 107 8.52 2.90 -5.68
N ILE A 108 9.06 2.47 -4.55
CA ILE A 108 10.29 3.02 -3.96
C ILE A 108 11.50 2.56 -4.76
N GLY A 109 11.59 1.27 -5.10
CA GLY A 109 12.68 0.70 -5.89
C GLY A 109 12.82 1.35 -7.27
N LYS A 110 11.70 1.59 -7.96
CA LYS A 110 11.71 2.33 -9.25
C LYS A 110 12.30 3.73 -9.11
N ARG A 111 11.91 4.48 -8.08
CA ARG A 111 12.45 5.83 -7.83
C ARG A 111 13.94 5.82 -7.50
N ALA A 112 14.38 4.86 -6.68
CA ALA A 112 15.80 4.70 -6.36
C ALA A 112 16.61 4.37 -7.62
N SER A 113 16.07 3.53 -8.51
CA SER A 113 16.69 3.20 -9.79
C SER A 113 16.77 4.40 -10.74
N GLU A 114 15.71 5.18 -10.86
CA GLU A 114 15.67 6.42 -11.66
C GLU A 114 16.72 7.43 -11.17
N LEU A 115 16.78 7.67 -9.85
CA LEU A 115 17.81 8.52 -9.22
C LEU A 115 19.26 8.04 -9.47
N THR A 116 19.45 6.73 -9.66
CA THR A 116 20.78 6.14 -9.91
C THR A 116 21.16 6.23 -11.39
N LEU A 117 20.18 6.16 -12.29
CA LEU A 117 20.36 6.31 -13.74
C LEU A 117 20.56 7.77 -14.17
N ASP A 118 19.94 8.71 -13.46
CA ASP A 118 20.08 10.16 -13.73
C ASP A 118 21.43 10.74 -13.24
N GLY A 119 22.26 9.95 -12.56
CA GLY A 119 23.62 10.35 -12.13
C GLY A 119 23.66 11.46 -11.07
N GLU A 120 22.53 12.04 -10.68
CA GLU A 120 22.44 13.04 -9.62
C GLU A 120 22.39 12.37 -8.24
N THR A 121 23.57 12.10 -7.72
CA THR A 121 23.76 11.88 -6.28
C THR A 121 23.09 13.01 -5.47
N PRO A 122 22.32 12.72 -4.40
CA PRO A 122 21.67 13.74 -3.56
C PRO A 122 22.65 14.60 -2.73
N ALA A 123 23.95 14.57 -3.04
CA ALA A 123 24.96 15.47 -2.49
C ALA A 123 25.05 16.83 -3.23
N SER A 124 24.38 16.99 -4.38
CA SER A 124 24.48 18.19 -5.22
C SER A 124 23.29 19.15 -5.10
N VAL A 125 22.46 19.04 -4.06
CA VAL A 125 21.69 20.21 -3.59
C VAL A 125 22.73 21.23 -3.10
N LYS A 126 23.31 21.96 -4.06
CA LYS A 126 23.99 23.22 -3.86
C LYS A 126 23.04 24.02 -3.01
N LEU A 127 23.39 24.14 -1.73
CA LEU A 127 23.04 25.29 -0.93
C LEU A 127 23.42 26.50 -1.77
N VAL A 128 22.43 27.04 -2.49
CA VAL A 128 22.51 28.36 -3.11
C VAL A 128 22.54 29.32 -1.92
N LEU A 129 23.72 29.48 -1.34
CA LEU A 129 24.01 30.52 -0.37
C LEU A 129 23.62 31.84 -1.04
N PRO A 130 22.72 32.65 -0.43
CA PRO A 130 22.37 33.93 -1.00
C PRO A 130 23.65 34.78 -1.08
N LYS A 131 24.01 35.20 -2.29
CA LYS A 131 25.08 36.18 -2.52
C LYS A 131 24.77 37.43 -1.69
N ARG A 132 25.57 37.65 -0.64
CA ARG A 132 25.60 38.89 0.12
C ARG A 132 25.95 40.02 -0.88
N LYS A 133 24.99 40.90 -1.17
CA LYS A 133 25.27 42.13 -1.92
C LYS A 133 26.19 43.01 -1.07
N LYS A 134 27.22 43.56 -1.71
CA LYS A 134 28.16 44.53 -1.15
C LYS A 134 27.44 45.79 -0.69
#